data_AF-A0ABD5MVT8-F1
#
_entry.id   AF-A0ABD5MVT8-F1
#
_cell.length_a   1.000
_cell.length_b   1.000
_cell.length_c   1.000
_cell.angle_alpha   90.00
_cell.angle_beta   90.00
_cell.angle_gamma   90.00
#
_symmetry.space_group_name_H-M   'P 1'
#
loop_
_entity.id
_entity.type
_entity.pdbx_description
1 polymer ?
#
loop_
_entity_poly.entity_id
_entity_poly.type
_entity_poly.pdbx_seq_one_letter_code
_entity_poly.pdbx_strand_id
1 'polypeptide(L)'
;MFLTIISSFKAYFRGYKGLSWMDGYKHPSSPLKLKPEIKKEDVRKFIEAIDDLGVKCVALFLASSGLRRGEVLGLKKVDVDRDLRTIVPNCHSGQTKHSGITFYNEEAESCLLEYEEKQTQSEKESDRLLPVRYERFFYAWKRAREKSAIYLKPKDMRDFFSQEMGKAFVPDRYIDVFQGRAPKNVLAKHYNPHGIAVLKEIYEKANLEFFD
;
A
#
# COMPACT_ATOMS: atom_id res chain seq x y z
N MET A 1 -6.52 -7.22 -24.70
CA MET A 1 -6.06 -7.25 -26.10
C MET A 1 -6.21 -5.88 -26.77
N PHE A 2 -7.39 -5.24 -26.75
CA PHE A 2 -7.63 -3.93 -27.39
C PHE A 2 -6.75 -2.77 -26.86
N LEU A 3 -6.54 -2.68 -25.54
CA LEU A 3 -5.71 -1.63 -24.93
C LEU A 3 -4.23 -1.71 -25.35
N THR A 4 -3.72 -2.92 -25.56
CA THR A 4 -2.33 -3.14 -25.98
C THR A 4 -2.09 -2.65 -27.41
N ILE A 5 -3.09 -2.84 -28.29
CA ILE A 5 -3.06 -2.35 -29.68
C ILE A 5 -3.09 -0.83 -29.71
N ILE A 6 -3.93 -0.19 -28.88
CA ILE A 6 -3.96 1.28 -28.78
C ILE A 6 -2.60 1.82 -28.28
N SER A 7 -1.98 1.15 -27.30
CA SER A 7 -0.67 1.55 -26.77
C SER A 7 0.44 1.42 -27.81
N SER A 8 0.48 0.33 -28.58
CA SER A 8 1.47 0.15 -29.66
C SER A 8 1.24 1.15 -30.79
N PHE A 9 -0.01 1.40 -31.16
CA PHE A 9 -0.39 2.41 -32.14
C PHE A 9 0.06 3.81 -31.70
N LYS A 10 -0.17 4.18 -30.43
CA LYS A 10 0.36 5.43 -29.87
C LYS A 10 1.88 5.49 -29.90
N ALA A 11 2.56 4.46 -29.45
CA ALA A 11 4.02 4.43 -29.44
C ALA A 11 4.59 4.62 -30.85
N TYR A 12 3.99 4.00 -31.85
CA TYR A 12 4.40 4.11 -33.24
C TYR A 12 4.08 5.49 -33.84
N PHE A 13 2.82 5.92 -33.82
CA PHE A 13 2.42 7.15 -34.53
C PHE A 13 2.84 8.43 -33.81
N ARG A 14 2.76 8.46 -32.48
CA ARG A 14 3.19 9.62 -31.69
C ARG A 14 4.71 9.61 -31.51
N GLY A 15 5.27 8.50 -31.05
CA GLY A 15 6.68 8.40 -30.67
C GLY A 15 7.61 8.27 -31.88
N TYR A 16 7.37 7.27 -32.74
CA TYR A 16 8.24 6.98 -33.88
C TYR A 16 7.98 7.88 -35.10
N LYS A 17 6.72 8.18 -35.41
CA LYS A 17 6.35 9.03 -36.57
C LYS A 17 6.20 10.52 -36.25
N GLY A 18 6.25 10.92 -34.97
CA GLY A 18 6.18 12.33 -34.56
C GLY A 18 4.85 13.03 -34.87
N LEU A 19 3.76 12.29 -35.03
CA LEU A 19 2.46 12.86 -35.38
C LEU A 19 1.76 13.43 -34.13
N SER A 20 1.73 14.75 -34.01
CA SER A 20 1.17 15.48 -32.86
C SER A 20 -0.35 15.33 -32.67
N TRP A 21 -1.12 15.01 -33.73
CA TRP A 21 -2.56 14.79 -33.60
C TRP A 21 -2.92 13.58 -32.71
N MET A 22 -1.97 12.67 -32.48
CA MET A 22 -2.14 11.54 -31.57
C MET A 22 -2.16 11.93 -30.09
N ASP A 23 -1.78 13.16 -29.73
CA ASP A 23 -1.89 13.67 -28.36
C ASP A 23 -3.36 13.75 -27.88
N GLY A 24 -4.29 13.98 -28.80
CA GLY A 24 -5.73 14.04 -28.51
C GLY A 24 -6.39 12.68 -28.30
N TYR A 25 -5.76 11.59 -28.76
CA TYR A 25 -6.32 10.25 -28.64
C TYR A 25 -6.24 9.79 -27.19
N LYS A 26 -7.35 9.57 -26.49
CA LYS A 26 -7.36 9.04 -25.12
C LYS A 26 -7.85 7.61 -25.12
N HIS A 27 -7.33 6.79 -24.20
CA HIS A 27 -7.94 5.49 -23.95
C HIS A 27 -9.39 5.70 -23.50
N PRO A 28 -10.33 4.86 -23.94
CA PRO A 28 -11.69 4.94 -23.45
C PRO A 28 -11.66 4.75 -21.92
N SER A 29 -12.25 5.70 -21.20
CA SER A 29 -12.43 5.57 -19.76
C SER A 29 -13.36 4.38 -19.50
N SER A 30 -12.94 3.44 -18.67
CA SER A 30 -13.86 2.40 -18.20
C SER A 30 -15.02 3.06 -17.44
N PRO A 31 -16.25 2.56 -17.56
CA PRO A 31 -17.37 3.10 -16.81
C PRO A 31 -17.08 2.98 -15.31
N LEU A 32 -17.62 3.91 -14.53
CA LEU A 32 -17.59 3.83 -13.08
C LEU A 32 -18.32 2.56 -12.65
N LYS A 33 -17.61 1.68 -11.95
CA LYS A 33 -18.16 0.45 -11.40
C LYS A 33 -18.28 0.61 -9.90
N LEU A 34 -19.46 0.31 -9.36
CA LEU A 34 -19.62 0.17 -7.92
C LEU A 34 -18.71 -0.96 -7.46
N LYS A 35 -17.86 -0.66 -6.47
CA LYS A 35 -17.08 -1.70 -5.80
C LYS A 35 -17.88 -2.18 -4.59
N PRO A 36 -17.94 -3.49 -4.33
CA PRO A 36 -18.48 -3.98 -3.08
C PRO A 36 -17.63 -3.45 -1.91
N GLU A 37 -18.29 -3.25 -0.77
CA GLU A 37 -17.61 -2.93 0.48
C GLU A 37 -16.72 -4.11 0.91
N ILE A 38 -15.54 -3.80 1.43
CA ILE A 38 -14.63 -4.79 1.98
C ILE A 38 -14.92 -4.92 3.47
N LYS A 39 -15.43 -6.08 3.88
CA LYS A 39 -15.78 -6.35 5.28
C LYS A 39 -14.53 -6.54 6.14
N LYS A 40 -14.53 -5.96 7.34
CA LYS A 40 -13.43 -6.11 8.31
C LYS A 40 -13.20 -7.59 8.66
N GLU A 41 -14.28 -8.37 8.79
CA GLU A 41 -14.23 -9.79 9.13
C GLU A 41 -13.57 -10.62 8.01
N ASP A 42 -13.80 -10.25 6.75
CA ASP A 42 -13.18 -10.94 5.62
C ASP A 42 -11.68 -10.64 5.55
N VAL A 43 -11.27 -9.40 5.84
CA VAL A 43 -9.85 -9.01 5.94
C VAL A 43 -9.16 -9.76 7.07
N ARG A 44 -9.79 -9.80 8.26
CA ARG A 44 -9.30 -10.54 9.43
C ARG A 44 -9.07 -12.02 9.11
N LYS A 45 -10.11 -12.72 8.65
CA LYS A 45 -10.04 -14.15 8.28
C LYS A 45 -9.00 -14.41 7.21
N PHE A 46 -8.89 -13.51 6.24
CA PHE A 46 -7.88 -13.63 5.19
C PHE A 46 -6.46 -13.51 5.75
N ILE A 47 -6.18 -12.54 6.61
CA ILE A 47 -4.86 -12.34 7.23
C ILE A 47 -4.49 -13.54 8.12
N GLU A 48 -5.44 -14.07 8.90
CA GLU A 48 -5.24 -15.27 9.73
C GLU A 48 -4.90 -16.51 8.90
N ALA A 49 -5.50 -16.63 7.72
CA ALA A 49 -5.26 -17.75 6.81
C ALA A 49 -3.88 -17.72 6.10
N ILE A 50 -3.13 -16.62 6.22
CA ILE A 50 -1.77 -16.52 5.69
C ILE A 50 -0.82 -17.35 6.58
N ASP A 51 -0.23 -18.38 5.99
CA ASP A 51 0.69 -19.31 6.65
C ASP A 51 2.11 -18.78 6.77
N ASP A 52 2.52 -17.89 5.87
CA ASP A 52 3.84 -17.28 5.90
C ASP A 52 3.86 -15.98 6.74
N LEU A 53 4.66 -15.95 7.81
CA LEU A 53 4.72 -14.82 8.73
C LEU A 53 5.16 -13.52 8.05
N GLY A 54 6.16 -13.57 7.16
CA GLY A 54 6.61 -12.39 6.43
C GLY A 54 5.51 -11.83 5.53
N VAL A 55 4.76 -12.71 4.84
CA VAL A 55 3.62 -12.30 4.00
C VAL A 55 2.44 -11.81 4.85
N LYS A 56 2.24 -12.37 6.04
CA LYS A 56 1.24 -11.90 7.00
C LYS A 56 1.55 -10.47 7.44
N CYS A 57 2.80 -10.17 7.77
CA CYS A 57 3.19 -8.80 8.11
C CYS A 57 3.05 -7.86 6.89
N VAL A 58 3.38 -8.31 5.67
CA VAL A 58 3.10 -7.51 4.45
C VAL A 58 1.59 -7.20 4.32
N ALA A 59 0.71 -8.17 4.58
CA ALA A 59 -0.74 -7.95 4.51
C ALA A 59 -1.22 -6.95 5.57
N LEU A 60 -0.72 -7.06 6.81
CA LEU A 60 -1.01 -6.11 7.89
C LEU A 60 -0.55 -4.70 7.54
N PHE A 61 0.68 -4.54 7.06
CA PHE A 61 1.19 -3.23 6.61
C PHE A 61 0.33 -2.66 5.48
N LEU A 62 -0.12 -3.47 4.51
CA LEU A 62 -0.99 -2.99 3.44
C LEU A 62 -2.35 -2.50 3.96
N ALA A 63 -2.94 -3.22 4.92
CA ALA A 63 -4.23 -2.90 5.51
C ALA A 63 -4.14 -1.70 6.48
N SER A 64 -3.02 -1.53 7.19
CA SER A 64 -2.88 -0.49 8.23
C SER A 64 -2.28 0.81 7.73
N SER A 65 -1.40 0.77 6.73
CA SER A 65 -0.71 1.98 6.23
C SER A 65 -1.29 2.52 4.93
N GLY A 66 -2.08 1.71 4.23
CA GLY A 66 -2.59 2.04 2.91
C GLY A 66 -1.51 2.16 1.83
N LEU A 67 -0.27 1.69 2.06
CA LEU A 67 0.80 1.69 1.06
C LEU A 67 0.48 0.77 -0.12
N ARG A 68 1.18 0.96 -1.25
CA ARG A 68 1.09 0.04 -2.39
C ARG A 68 1.91 -1.20 -2.08
N ARG A 69 1.50 -2.37 -2.63
CA ARG A 69 2.28 -3.62 -2.54
C ARG A 69 3.77 -3.43 -2.86
N GLY A 70 4.08 -2.69 -3.92
CA GLY A 70 5.47 -2.41 -4.31
C GLY A 70 6.22 -1.52 -3.33
N GLU A 71 5.53 -0.63 -2.62
CA GLU A 71 6.11 0.23 -1.59
C GLU A 71 6.40 -0.59 -0.32
N VAL A 72 5.45 -1.42 0.13
CA VAL A 72 5.65 -2.29 1.31
C VAL A 72 6.77 -3.31 1.08
N LEU A 73 6.80 -4.00 -0.07
CA LEU A 73 7.87 -4.95 -0.39
C LEU A 73 9.23 -4.29 -0.65
N GLY A 74 9.25 -2.97 -0.90
CA GLY A 74 10.44 -2.18 -1.15
C GLY A 74 10.92 -1.38 0.07
N LEU A 75 10.19 -1.46 1.19
CA LEU A 75 10.46 -0.66 2.38
C LEU A 75 11.77 -1.08 3.03
N LYS A 76 12.62 -0.12 3.39
CA LYS A 76 13.87 -0.37 4.10
C LYS A 76 13.70 -0.22 5.60
N LYS A 77 14.60 -0.83 6.38
CA LYS A 77 14.63 -0.66 7.84
C LYS A 77 14.77 0.81 8.26
N VAL A 78 15.54 1.60 7.49
CA VAL A 78 15.75 3.03 7.72
C VAL A 78 14.52 3.90 7.42
N ASP A 79 13.53 3.39 6.69
CA ASP A 79 12.32 4.14 6.34
C ASP A 79 11.25 4.04 7.44
N VAL A 80 11.50 3.26 8.49
CA VAL A 80 10.57 3.01 9.60
C VAL A 80 11.13 3.56 10.90
N ASP A 81 10.37 4.44 11.53
CA ASP A 81 10.58 4.90 12.89
C ASP A 81 9.59 4.14 13.80
N ARG A 82 10.11 3.27 14.67
CA ARG A 82 9.29 2.41 15.53
C ARG A 82 8.71 3.16 16.74
N ASP A 83 9.44 4.13 17.27
CA ASP A 83 8.98 4.95 18.40
C ASP A 83 7.71 5.71 17.99
N LEU A 84 7.69 6.20 16.76
CA LEU A 84 6.55 6.90 16.20
C LEU A 84 5.60 6.01 15.41
N ARG A 85 5.91 4.73 15.18
CA ARG A 85 5.23 3.82 14.22
C ARG A 85 4.97 4.48 12.87
N THR A 86 5.96 5.27 12.42
CA THR A 86 5.87 6.08 11.21
C THR A 86 6.65 5.41 10.10
N ILE A 87 6.07 5.41 8.91
CA ILE A 87 6.72 5.00 7.68
C ILE A 87 6.92 6.26 6.85
N VAL A 88 8.18 6.63 6.64
CA VAL A 88 8.60 7.67 5.71
C VAL A 88 9.40 6.99 4.61
N PRO A 89 8.74 6.49 3.54
CA PRO A 89 9.45 5.79 2.50
C PRO A 89 10.39 6.77 1.79
N ASN A 90 11.70 6.49 1.71
CA ASN A 90 12.59 7.22 0.81
C ASN A 90 12.39 6.85 -0.68
N CYS A 91 11.44 5.96 -0.97
CA CYS A 91 11.26 5.34 -2.27
C CYS A 91 10.01 5.87 -2.97
N HIS A 92 10.16 6.93 -3.78
CA HIS A 92 9.36 7.31 -4.98
C HIS A 92 9.31 8.84 -5.18
N SER A 93 10.06 9.35 -6.16
CA SER A 93 10.00 10.72 -6.66
C SER A 93 9.45 10.78 -8.10
N GLY A 94 8.25 10.22 -8.34
CA GLY A 94 7.55 10.36 -9.62
C GLY A 94 6.82 11.70 -9.73
N GLN A 95 6.45 12.15 -10.94
CA GLN A 95 5.72 13.42 -11.12
C GLN A 95 4.27 13.40 -10.58
N THR A 96 3.64 12.22 -10.51
CA THR A 96 2.24 12.05 -10.08
C THR A 96 2.06 11.18 -8.82
N LYS A 97 3.14 10.52 -8.36
CA LYS A 97 3.12 9.62 -7.20
C LYS A 97 4.38 9.85 -6.39
N HIS A 98 4.20 10.18 -5.12
CA HIS A 98 5.26 10.46 -4.17
C HIS A 98 5.13 9.51 -2.98
N SER A 99 6.23 9.28 -2.28
CA SER A 99 6.21 8.63 -0.98
C SER A 99 5.40 9.49 0.00
N GLY A 100 4.24 8.96 0.41
CA GLY A 100 3.43 9.55 1.48
C GLY A 100 4.03 9.24 2.84
N ILE A 101 3.82 10.12 3.81
CA ILE A 101 4.05 9.81 5.23
C ILE A 101 2.83 9.05 5.71
N THR A 102 3.03 7.87 6.29
CA THR A 102 1.94 7.04 6.81
C THR A 102 2.39 6.36 8.10
N PHE A 103 1.47 5.64 8.73
CA PHE A 103 1.70 4.94 9.99
C PHE A 103 1.19 3.51 9.88
N TYR A 104 1.48 2.71 10.89
CA TYR A 104 0.96 1.36 11.02
C TYR A 104 0.55 1.09 12.46
N ASN A 105 -0.36 0.15 12.65
CA ASN A 105 -0.98 -0.12 13.94
C ASN A 105 -0.14 -1.08 14.81
N GLU A 106 -0.58 -1.29 16.05
CA GLU A 106 0.11 -2.14 17.04
C GLU A 106 0.18 -3.61 16.62
N GLU A 107 -0.84 -4.10 15.93
CA GLU A 107 -0.90 -5.46 15.40
C GLU A 107 0.19 -5.69 14.35
N ALA A 108 0.44 -4.69 13.49
CA ALA A 108 1.51 -4.73 12.51
C ALA A 108 2.90 -4.67 13.15
N GLU A 109 3.10 -3.87 14.22
CA GLU A 109 4.35 -3.87 15.01
C GLU A 109 4.56 -5.23 15.68
N SER A 110 3.52 -5.80 16.29
CA SER A 110 3.59 -7.09 16.97
C SER A 110 3.97 -8.22 16.01
N CYS A 111 3.36 -8.25 14.81
CA CYS A 111 3.76 -9.18 13.75
C CYS A 111 5.20 -8.97 13.31
N LEU A 112 5.64 -7.71 13.17
CA LEU A 112 6.99 -7.39 12.74
C LEU A 112 8.03 -7.88 13.76
N LEU A 113 7.78 -7.70 15.05
CA LEU A 113 8.63 -8.23 16.12
C LEU A 113 8.71 -9.76 16.07
N GLU A 114 7.57 -10.45 15.95
CA GLU A 114 7.54 -11.91 15.81
C GLU A 114 8.31 -12.38 14.56
N TYR A 115 8.20 -11.63 13.46
CA TYR A 115 8.93 -11.91 12.23
C TYR A 115 10.44 -11.78 12.43
N GLU A 116 10.91 -10.71 13.08
CA GLU A 116 12.33 -10.45 13.33
C GLU A 116 13.00 -11.49 14.23
N GLU A 117 12.27 -12.01 15.23
CA GLU A 117 12.74 -13.11 16.06
C GLU A 117 12.97 -14.39 15.24
N LYS A 118 12.06 -14.68 14.30
CA LYS A 118 12.06 -15.87 13.45
C LYS A 118 12.83 -15.69 12.14
N GLN A 119 13.43 -14.52 11.89
CA GLN A 119 14.19 -14.25 10.67
C GLN A 119 15.41 -15.15 10.55
N THR A 120 15.63 -15.64 9.33
CA THR A 120 16.89 -16.29 8.97
C THR A 120 18.05 -15.30 8.92
N GLN A 121 19.29 -15.78 9.04
CA GLN A 121 20.48 -14.93 8.98
C GLN A 121 20.54 -14.08 7.69
N SER A 122 20.17 -14.67 6.54
CA SER A 122 20.13 -13.96 5.26
C SER A 122 19.07 -12.85 5.21
N GLU A 123 17.94 -13.02 5.91
CA GLU A 123 16.90 -11.97 5.99
C GLU A 123 17.35 -10.82 6.89
N LYS A 124 18.09 -11.11 7.97
CA LYS A 124 18.65 -10.09 8.87
C LYS A 124 19.67 -9.19 8.19
N GLU A 125 20.47 -9.76 7.29
CA GLU A 125 21.48 -9.03 6.51
C GLU A 125 20.88 -8.12 5.40
N SER A 126 19.59 -8.30 5.08
CA SER A 126 18.92 -7.45 4.10
C SER A 126 18.64 -6.05 4.66
N ASP A 127 18.82 -5.03 3.81
CA ASP A 127 18.38 -3.65 4.11
C ASP A 127 16.86 -3.49 4.12
N ARG A 128 16.14 -4.42 3.50
CA ARG A 128 14.67 -4.40 3.43
C ARG A 128 14.09 -4.75 4.79
N LEU A 129 13.01 -4.05 5.17
CA LEU A 129 12.25 -4.36 6.38
C LEU A 129 11.66 -5.77 6.30
N LEU A 130 11.03 -6.08 5.15
CA LEU A 130 10.42 -7.38 4.86
C LEU A 130 11.03 -7.94 3.57
N PRO A 131 12.14 -8.72 3.65
CA PRO A 131 12.81 -9.32 2.49
C PRO A 131 12.03 -10.48 1.84
N VAL A 132 10.72 -10.29 1.64
CA VAL A 132 9.81 -11.25 1.02
C VAL A 132 9.96 -11.18 -0.50
N ARG A 133 10.38 -12.30 -1.10
CA ARG A 133 10.46 -12.44 -2.58
C ARG A 133 9.07 -12.49 -3.21
N TYR A 134 8.98 -12.11 -4.47
CA TYR A 134 7.70 -12.03 -5.20
C TYR A 134 6.97 -13.37 -5.24
N GLU A 135 7.70 -14.46 -5.46
CA GLU A 135 7.17 -15.81 -5.55
C GLU A 135 6.60 -16.25 -4.19
N ARG A 136 7.38 -16.06 -3.11
CA ARG A 136 6.96 -16.33 -1.73
C ARG A 136 5.67 -15.60 -1.39
N PHE A 137 5.62 -14.30 -1.69
CA PHE A 137 4.42 -13.49 -1.53
C PHE A 137 3.24 -14.05 -2.32
N PHE A 138 3.43 -14.30 -3.61
CA PHE A 138 2.35 -14.75 -4.49
C PHE A 138 1.78 -16.10 -4.09
N TYR A 139 2.64 -17.07 -3.75
CA TYR A 139 2.21 -18.41 -3.34
C TYR A 139 1.49 -18.40 -2.00
N ALA A 140 2.03 -17.71 -0.98
CA ALA A 140 1.36 -17.60 0.32
C ALA A 140 0.02 -16.86 0.20
N TRP A 141 -0.04 -15.78 -0.58
CA TRP A 141 -1.28 -15.04 -0.82
C TRP A 141 -2.32 -15.91 -1.56
N LYS A 142 -1.89 -16.71 -2.54
CA LYS A 142 -2.76 -17.65 -3.25
C LYS A 142 -3.31 -18.71 -2.29
N ARG A 143 -2.46 -19.33 -1.46
CA ARG A 143 -2.88 -20.31 -0.46
C ARG A 143 -3.85 -19.73 0.56
N ALA A 144 -3.63 -18.49 1.01
CA ALA A 144 -4.54 -17.82 1.92
C ALA A 144 -5.94 -17.65 1.30
N ARG A 145 -6.04 -17.32 0.01
CA ARG A 145 -7.34 -17.26 -0.70
C ARG A 145 -8.03 -18.61 -0.76
N GLU A 146 -7.28 -19.68 -1.02
CA GLU A 146 -7.82 -21.04 -1.09
C GLU A 146 -8.31 -21.50 0.29
N LYS A 147 -7.53 -21.25 1.35
CA LYS A 147 -7.87 -21.61 2.74
C LYS A 147 -9.06 -20.83 3.30
N SER A 148 -9.11 -19.53 3.05
CA SER A 148 -10.18 -18.65 3.58
C SER A 148 -11.43 -18.61 2.70
N ALA A 149 -11.36 -19.13 1.47
CA ALA A 149 -12.34 -18.92 0.42
C ALA A 149 -12.64 -17.43 0.10
N ILE A 150 -11.75 -16.51 0.52
CA ILE A 150 -11.89 -15.07 0.36
C ILE A 150 -10.90 -14.58 -0.71
N TYR A 151 -11.42 -13.93 -1.76
CA TYR A 151 -10.61 -13.45 -2.87
C TYR A 151 -10.22 -11.97 -2.69
N LEU A 152 -9.32 -11.68 -1.75
CA LEU A 152 -8.75 -10.34 -1.60
C LEU A 152 -7.48 -10.19 -2.44
N LYS A 153 -7.34 -9.07 -3.15
CA LYS A 153 -6.11 -8.62 -3.82
C LYS A 153 -5.30 -7.74 -2.86
N PRO A 154 -3.97 -7.61 -3.07
CA PRO A 154 -3.17 -6.67 -2.29
C PRO A 154 -3.66 -5.22 -2.41
N LYS A 155 -4.26 -4.87 -3.55
CA LYS A 155 -4.90 -3.56 -3.74
C LYS A 155 -6.15 -3.41 -2.87
N ASP A 156 -6.88 -4.48 -2.62
CA ASP A 156 -8.11 -4.45 -1.83
C ASP A 156 -7.78 -4.13 -0.36
N MET A 157 -6.65 -4.59 0.18
CA MET A 157 -6.18 -4.17 1.52
C MET A 157 -5.96 -2.66 1.63
N ARG A 158 -5.43 -2.06 0.56
CA ARG A 158 -5.27 -0.61 0.47
C ARG A 158 -6.59 0.13 0.30
N ASP A 159 -7.52 -0.43 -0.47
CA ASP A 159 -8.87 0.14 -0.61
C ASP A 159 -9.64 0.04 0.72
N PHE A 160 -9.45 -1.05 1.48
CA PHE A 160 -9.98 -1.26 2.83
C PHE A 160 -9.44 -0.21 3.82
N PHE A 161 -8.14 0.08 3.82
CA PHE A 161 -7.58 1.19 4.60
C PHE A 161 -8.32 2.52 4.38
N SER A 162 -8.52 2.90 3.12
CA SER A 162 -9.25 4.14 2.79
C SER A 162 -10.71 4.10 3.25
N GLN A 163 -11.34 2.93 3.13
CA GLN A 163 -12.73 2.73 3.56
C GLN A 163 -12.87 2.92 5.07
N GLU A 164 -12.02 2.28 5.88
CA GLU A 164 -12.08 2.37 7.33
C GLU A 164 -11.70 3.77 7.84
N MET A 165 -10.69 4.41 7.23
CA MET A 165 -10.38 5.81 7.51
C MET A 165 -11.56 6.75 7.19
N GLY A 166 -12.27 6.49 6.08
CA GLY A 166 -13.47 7.23 5.72
C GLY A 166 -14.62 7.03 6.71
N LYS A 167 -14.83 5.79 7.18
CA LYS A 167 -15.80 5.47 8.24
C LYS A 167 -15.46 6.16 9.57
N ALA A 168 -14.18 6.33 9.86
CA ALA A 168 -13.68 7.09 11.01
C ALA A 168 -13.71 8.62 10.80
N PHE A 169 -14.39 9.11 9.76
CA PHE A 169 -14.51 10.53 9.42
C PHE A 169 -13.17 11.24 9.16
N VAL A 170 -12.13 10.51 8.78
CA VAL A 170 -10.86 11.12 8.36
C VAL A 170 -11.06 11.78 6.99
N PRO A 171 -10.78 13.09 6.85
CA PRO A 171 -10.92 13.78 5.58
C PRO A 171 -10.05 13.17 4.47
N ASP A 172 -10.61 13.04 3.26
CA ASP A 172 -9.95 12.45 2.08
C ASP A 172 -8.55 13.00 1.81
N ARG A 173 -8.31 14.29 2.09
CA ARG A 173 -6.98 14.91 1.93
C ARG A 173 -5.89 14.22 2.76
N TYR A 174 -6.22 13.75 3.96
CA TYR A 174 -5.27 13.05 4.83
C TYR A 174 -5.13 11.59 4.41
N ILE A 175 -6.23 10.95 4.01
CA ILE A 175 -6.20 9.61 3.40
C ILE A 175 -5.27 9.62 2.18
N ASP A 176 -5.37 10.63 1.33
CA ASP A 176 -4.50 10.82 0.16
C ASP A 176 -3.04 11.09 0.53
N VAL A 177 -2.76 11.75 1.67
CA VAL A 177 -1.40 11.90 2.21
C VAL A 177 -0.83 10.54 2.62
N PHE A 178 -1.55 9.78 3.46
CA PHE A 178 -1.15 8.44 3.91
C PHE A 178 -0.89 7.50 2.71
N GLN A 179 -1.70 7.65 1.68
CA GLN A 179 -1.64 6.85 0.48
C GLN A 179 -0.64 7.33 -0.58
N GLY A 180 0.07 8.45 -0.36
CA GLY A 180 0.99 9.02 -1.35
C GLY A 180 0.29 9.40 -2.67
N ARG A 181 -0.95 9.87 -2.58
CA ARG A 181 -1.75 10.45 -3.68
C ARG A 181 -1.75 11.97 -3.64
N ALA A 182 -1.44 12.57 -2.49
CA ALA A 182 -1.37 14.02 -2.35
C ALA A 182 -0.25 14.64 -3.23
N PRO A 183 -0.46 15.86 -3.78
CA PRO A 183 0.57 16.56 -4.53
C PRO A 183 1.83 16.82 -3.70
N LYS A 184 3.00 16.93 -4.37
CA LYS A 184 4.30 17.17 -3.71
C LYS A 184 4.27 18.35 -2.71
N ASN A 185 3.64 19.46 -3.10
CA ASN A 185 3.58 20.66 -2.28
C ASN A 185 2.72 20.48 -1.02
N VAL A 186 1.74 19.57 -1.06
CA VAL A 186 0.93 19.22 0.11
C VAL A 186 1.74 18.31 1.02
N LEU A 187 2.35 17.27 0.46
CA LEU A 187 3.22 16.36 1.20
C LEU A 187 4.33 17.12 1.93
N ALA A 188 5.05 18.01 1.24
CA ALA A 188 6.15 18.79 1.80
C ALA A 188 5.79 19.57 3.08
N LYS A 189 4.52 20.01 3.23
CA LYS A 189 4.06 20.70 4.45
C LYS A 189 4.05 19.79 5.68
N HIS A 190 4.01 18.48 5.48
CA HIS A 190 4.02 17.49 6.54
C HIS A 190 5.41 16.88 6.80
N TYR A 191 6.41 17.18 5.96
CA TYR A 191 7.82 16.79 6.19
C TYR A 191 8.50 17.71 7.21
N ASN A 192 7.90 17.86 8.39
CA ASN A 192 8.46 18.48 9.57
C ASN A 192 7.88 17.82 10.83
N PRO A 193 8.54 17.93 12.00
CA PRO A 193 8.09 17.22 13.21
C PRO A 193 6.64 17.53 13.62
N HIS A 194 6.22 18.79 13.51
CA HIS A 194 4.85 19.18 13.84
C HIS A 194 3.82 18.56 12.88
N GLY A 195 4.11 18.56 11.58
CA GLY A 195 3.27 17.96 10.56
C GLY A 195 3.11 16.45 10.73
N ILE A 196 4.19 15.75 11.08
CA ILE A 196 4.16 14.31 11.40
C ILE A 196 3.29 14.06 12.63
N ALA A 197 3.46 14.85 13.70
CA ALA A 197 2.67 14.71 14.92
C ALA A 197 1.17 14.89 14.66
N VAL A 198 0.77 15.90 13.87
CA VAL A 198 -0.63 16.11 13.49
C VAL A 198 -1.17 14.95 12.66
N LEU A 199 -0.39 14.44 11.71
CA LEU A 199 -0.79 13.28 10.91
C LEU A 199 -0.95 12.02 11.77
N LYS A 200 -0.08 11.84 12.77
CA LYS A 200 -0.14 10.73 13.72
C LYS A 200 -1.40 10.82 14.57
N GLU A 201 -1.71 11.99 15.12
CA GLU A 201 -2.93 12.20 15.91
C GLU A 201 -4.19 11.88 15.10
N ILE A 202 -4.23 12.26 13.82
CA ILE A 202 -5.35 11.94 12.92
C ILE A 202 -5.44 10.42 12.68
N TYR A 203 -4.31 9.76 12.47
CA TYR A 203 -4.24 8.31 12.25
C TYR A 203 -4.70 7.54 13.50
N GLU A 204 -4.19 7.90 14.68
CA GLU A 204 -4.52 7.22 15.94
C GLU A 204 -6.00 7.43 16.32
N LYS A 205 -6.58 8.60 16.05
CA LYS A 205 -8.02 8.83 16.25
C LYS A 205 -8.91 7.94 15.40
N ALA A 206 -8.40 7.41 14.28
CA ALA A 206 -9.15 6.47 13.45
C ALA A 206 -9.26 5.07 14.07
N ASN A 207 -8.45 4.77 15.10
CA ASN A 207 -8.42 3.51 15.86
C ASN A 207 -8.54 2.26 14.99
N LEU A 208 -7.67 2.16 13.98
CA LEU A 208 -7.70 1.06 13.02
C LEU A 208 -7.12 -0.22 13.61
N GLU A 209 -8.01 -1.10 14.05
CA GLU A 209 -7.71 -2.43 14.59
C GLU A 209 -8.34 -3.49 13.70
N PHE A 210 -7.66 -4.62 13.50
CA PHE A 210 -8.17 -5.74 12.69
C PHE A 210 -8.71 -6.86 13.57
N PHE A 211 -8.07 -7.12 14.70
CA PHE A 211 -8.44 -8.12 15.69
C PHE A 211 -9.19 -7.43 16.85
N ASP A 212 -10.01 -8.19 17.56
CA ASP A 212 -10.75 -7.71 18.73
C ASP A 212 -10.00 -8.12 20.02
#